data_AF-A0A952DQZ6-F1
#
_entry.id   AF-A0A952DQZ6-F1
#
_cell.length_a   1.000
_cell.length_b   1.000
_cell.length_c   1.000
_cell.angle_alpha   90.00
_cell.angle_beta   90.00
_cell.angle_gamma   90.00
#
_symmetry.space_group_name_H-M   'P 1'
#
loop_
_entity.id
_entity.type
_entity.pdbx_description
1 polymer ?
#
loop_
_entity_poly.entity_id
_entity_poly.type
_entity_poly.pdbx_seq_one_letter_code
_entity_poly.pdbx_strand_id
1 'polypeptide(L)'
;MFDIGWSELVVIGIVALIVIGPKELPGVLRAVGHWVGKVRRMASDFQGQFQEAMREAEVADLKRQFDEAASAASNAASGLDNPLETARKEIETTFEQGTREEGAIAAPESGTANPPPPESVPVELVPAEPASPAPQSEPKRAGDTV
;
A
#
# COMPACT_ATOMS: atom_id res chain seq x y z
N MET A 1 17.48 16.05 -8.13
CA MET A 1 16.90 15.59 -6.85
C MET A 1 16.43 14.13 -6.91
N PHE A 2 17.03 13.29 -7.76
CA PHE A 2 16.89 11.84 -7.69
C PHE A 2 18.24 11.25 -7.31
N ASP A 3 18.65 11.45 -6.06
CA ASP A 3 19.79 10.77 -5.47
C ASP A 3 19.40 9.31 -5.14
N ILE A 4 18.86 8.58 -6.13
CA ILE A 4 18.66 7.14 -6.03
C ILE A 4 20.04 6.50 -6.16
N GLY A 5 20.76 6.52 -5.04
CA GLY A 5 22.04 5.85 -4.87
C GLY A 5 21.84 4.39 -4.46
N TRP A 6 22.97 3.71 -4.29
CA TRP A 6 23.01 2.36 -3.72
C TRP A 6 22.35 2.29 -2.33
N SER A 7 22.44 3.36 -1.54
CA SER A 7 21.79 3.51 -0.23
C SER A 7 20.26 3.39 -0.33
N GLU A 8 19.62 4.17 -1.21
CA GLU A 8 18.17 4.17 -1.40
C GLU A 8 17.66 2.80 -1.87
N LEU A 9 18.37 2.14 -2.78
CA LEU A 9 17.99 0.80 -3.24
C LEU A 9 18.02 -0.23 -2.10
N VAL A 10 18.97 -0.10 -1.16
CA VAL A 10 19.00 -0.98 0.03
C VAL A 10 17.80 -0.71 0.93
N VAL A 11 17.45 0.56 1.17
CA VAL A 11 16.27 0.92 1.99
C VAL A 11 14.99 0.38 1.35
N ILE A 12 14.79 0.59 0.05
CA ILE A 12 13.63 0.06 -0.68
C ILE A 12 13.63 -1.47 -0.64
N GLY A 13 14.79 -2.11 -0.77
CA GLY A 13 14.95 -3.56 -0.63
C GLY A 13 14.49 -4.07 0.74
N ILE A 14 14.87 -3.39 1.82
CA ILE A 14 14.43 -3.75 3.19
C ILE A 14 12.91 -3.59 3.33
N VAL A 15 12.35 -2.48 2.86
CA VAL A 15 10.89 -2.24 2.90
C VAL A 15 10.15 -3.32 2.11
N ALA A 16 10.64 -3.64 0.91
CA ALA A 16 10.06 -4.70 0.08
C ALA A 16 10.14 -6.07 0.77
N LEU A 17 11.24 -6.39 1.48
CA LEU A 17 11.36 -7.62 2.26
C LEU A 17 10.37 -7.70 3.42
N ILE A 18 10.02 -6.58 4.06
CA ILE A 18 9.04 -6.55 5.15
C ILE A 18 7.62 -6.72 4.60
N VAL A 19 7.28 -6.01 3.52
CA VAL A 19 5.92 -5.99 2.96
C VAL A 19 5.57 -7.28 2.22
N ILE A 20 6.48 -7.75 1.36
CA ILE A 20 6.28 -8.94 0.51
C ILE A 20 6.79 -10.20 1.22
N GLY A 21 7.77 -10.06 2.11
CA GLY A 21 8.43 -11.19 2.75
C GLY A 21 9.68 -11.66 1.97
N PRO A 22 10.75 -12.08 2.68
CA PRO A 22 12.01 -12.49 2.06
C PRO A 22 11.91 -13.74 1.19
N LYS A 23 10.89 -14.57 1.41
CA LYS A 23 10.65 -15.80 0.64
C LYS A 23 9.87 -15.56 -0.65
N GLU A 24 9.05 -14.51 -0.71
CA GLU A 24 8.21 -14.23 -1.88
C GLU A 24 8.89 -13.28 -2.87
N LEU A 25 9.74 -12.37 -2.39
CA LEU A 25 10.56 -11.48 -3.23
C LEU A 25 11.29 -12.20 -4.38
N PRO A 26 12.01 -13.33 -4.16
CA PRO A 26 12.67 -14.05 -5.26
C PRO A 26 11.68 -14.72 -6.24
N GLY A 27 10.43 -14.94 -5.85
CA GLY A 27 9.36 -15.35 -6.75
C GLY A 27 8.88 -14.18 -7.62
N VAL A 28 8.64 -13.02 -7.01
CA VAL A 28 8.23 -11.79 -7.70
C VAL A 28 9.28 -11.33 -8.71
N LEU A 29 10.56 -11.31 -8.34
CA LEU A 29 11.64 -10.97 -9.27
C LEU A 29 11.68 -11.90 -10.48
N ARG A 30 11.42 -13.20 -10.29
CA ARG A 30 11.34 -14.15 -11.40
C ARG A 30 10.13 -13.89 -12.29
N ALA A 31 8.97 -13.58 -11.71
CA ALA A 31 7.77 -13.26 -12.47
C ALA A 31 7.96 -11.98 -13.29
N VAL A 32 8.45 -10.91 -12.67
CA VAL A 32 8.77 -9.64 -13.34
C VAL A 32 9.83 -9.86 -14.42
N GLY A 33 10.90 -10.59 -14.11
CA GLY A 33 11.96 -10.91 -15.07
C GLY A 33 11.43 -11.70 -16.28
N HIS A 34 10.50 -12.62 -16.07
CA HIS A 34 9.88 -13.37 -17.16
C HIS A 34 8.97 -12.50 -18.04
N TRP A 35 8.23 -11.57 -17.43
CA TRP A 35 7.42 -10.59 -18.15
C TRP A 35 8.29 -9.62 -18.95
N VAL A 36 9.30 -9.03 -18.31
CA VAL A 36 10.27 -8.13 -18.95
C VAL A 36 11.01 -8.85 -20.07
N GLY A 37 11.42 -10.11 -19.88
CA GLY A 37 12.08 -10.92 -20.90
C GLY A 37 11.20 -11.16 -22.12
N LYS A 38 9.89 -11.40 -21.93
CA LYS A 38 8.92 -11.55 -23.02
C LYS A 38 8.76 -10.25 -23.80
N VAL A 39 8.57 -9.12 -23.10
CA VAL A 39 8.48 -7.79 -23.73
C VAL A 39 9.77 -7.44 -24.46
N ARG A 40 10.94 -7.73 -23.88
CA ARG A 40 12.25 -7.52 -24.51
C ARG A 40 12.37 -8.28 -25.82
N ARG A 41 11.93 -9.54 -25.84
CA ARG A 41 11.97 -10.39 -27.04
C ARG A 41 11.02 -9.90 -28.12
N MET A 42 9.79 -9.55 -27.74
CA MET A 42 8.84 -8.90 -28.65
C MET A 42 9.43 -7.59 -29.20
N ALA A 43 9.99 -6.74 -28.35
CA ALA A 43 10.63 -5.49 -28.77
C ALA A 43 11.81 -5.71 -29.71
N SER A 44 12.58 -6.78 -29.54
CA SER A 44 13.64 -7.16 -30.48
C SER A 44 13.10 -7.59 -31.85
N ASP A 45 12.00 -8.34 -31.87
CA ASP A 45 11.33 -8.75 -33.11
C ASP A 45 10.68 -7.54 -33.81
N PHE A 46 10.01 -6.66 -33.05
CA PHE A 46 9.48 -5.39 -33.55
C PHE A 46 10.58 -4.47 -34.03
N GLN A 47 11.70 -4.36 -33.33
CA GLN A 47 12.83 -3.55 -33.77
C GLN A 47 13.34 -4.01 -35.13
N GLY A 48 13.47 -5.33 -35.34
CA GLY A 48 13.85 -5.91 -36.64
C GLY A 48 12.85 -5.57 -37.77
N GLN A 49 11.55 -5.64 -37.51
CA GLN A 49 10.52 -5.29 -38.49
C GLN A 49 10.37 -3.77 -38.69
N PHE A 50 10.53 -3.00 -37.62
CA PHE A 50 10.41 -1.55 -37.60
C PHE A 50 11.60 -0.91 -38.28
N GLN A 51 12.82 -1.44 -38.18
CA GLN A 51 13.97 -0.93 -38.93
C GLN A 51 13.85 -1.15 -40.45
N GLU A 52 13.11 -2.16 -40.89
CA GLU A 52 12.76 -2.33 -42.30
C GLU A 52 11.71 -1.27 -42.73
N ALA A 53 10.69 -1.02 -41.92
CA ALA A 53 9.64 -0.02 -42.18
C ALA A 53 10.09 1.44 -42.00
N MET A 54 10.98 1.74 -41.04
CA MET A 54 11.50 3.07 -40.71
C MET A 54 12.34 3.69 -41.84
N ARG A 55 12.81 2.87 -42.77
CA ARG A 55 13.50 3.34 -43.98
C ARG A 55 12.56 4.16 -44.88
N GLU A 56 11.26 4.10 -44.60
CA GLU A 56 10.18 4.88 -45.23
C GLU A 56 9.44 5.75 -44.17
N ALA A 57 10.02 6.92 -43.85
CA ALA A 57 9.37 8.15 -43.37
C ALA A 57 8.43 8.20 -42.12
N GLU A 58 8.02 7.12 -41.45
CA GLU A 58 6.99 7.20 -40.38
C GLU A 58 7.52 7.50 -38.96
N VAL A 59 8.84 7.49 -38.77
CA VAL A 59 9.50 7.59 -37.46
C VAL A 59 9.34 8.94 -36.77
N ALA A 60 9.41 10.00 -37.57
CA ALA A 60 9.43 11.37 -37.07
C ALA A 60 8.08 11.77 -36.48
N ASP A 61 6.99 11.26 -37.05
CA ASP A 61 5.63 11.54 -36.60
C ASP A 61 5.29 10.77 -35.32
N LEU A 62 5.72 9.50 -35.21
CA LEU A 62 5.59 8.73 -33.96
C LEU A 62 6.39 9.38 -32.82
N LYS A 63 7.60 9.86 -33.11
CA LYS A 63 8.43 10.56 -32.13
C LYS A 63 7.75 11.85 -31.64
N ARG A 64 7.17 12.64 -32.54
CA ARG A 64 6.42 13.86 -32.18
C ARG A 64 5.22 13.56 -31.29
N GLN A 65 4.42 12.55 -31.64
CA GLN A 65 3.26 12.16 -30.82
C GLN A 65 3.67 11.71 -29.42
N PHE A 66 4.80 10.99 -29.32
CA PHE A 66 5.32 10.55 -28.02
C PHE A 66 5.87 11.72 -27.19
N ASP A 67 6.62 12.64 -27.79
CA ASP A 67 7.15 13.83 -27.11
C ASP A 67 6.01 14.75 -26.64
N GLU A 68 4.94 14.89 -27.41
CA GLU A 68 3.77 15.69 -27.04
C GLU A 68 2.98 15.05 -25.89
N ALA A 69 2.76 13.73 -25.94
CA ALA A 69 2.14 12.98 -24.84
C ALA A 69 2.98 13.02 -23.55
N ALA A 70 4.30 12.86 -23.67
CA ALA A 70 5.23 12.96 -22.55
C ALA A 70 5.24 14.36 -21.94
N SER A 71 5.21 15.40 -22.78
CA SER A 71 5.14 16.79 -22.34
C SER A 71 3.81 17.09 -21.63
N ALA A 72 2.68 16.60 -22.16
CA ALA A 72 1.38 16.74 -21.52
C ALA A 72 1.33 16.04 -20.14
N ALA A 73 1.88 14.83 -20.03
CA ALA A 73 1.98 14.11 -18.77
C ALA A 73 2.89 14.82 -17.76
N SER A 74 4.03 15.35 -18.21
CA SER A 74 4.95 16.13 -17.35
C SER A 74 4.27 17.39 -16.83
N ASN A 75 3.54 18.13 -17.67
CA ASN A 75 2.82 19.33 -17.26
C ASN A 75 1.71 19.01 -16.25
N ALA A 76 1.00 17.89 -16.44
CA ALA A 76 0.00 17.42 -15.49
C ALA A 76 0.63 17.02 -14.15
N ALA A 77 1.76 16.31 -14.17
CA ALA A 77 2.50 15.92 -12.98
C ALA A 77 3.03 17.14 -12.20
N SER A 78 3.64 18.12 -12.89
CA SER A 78 4.08 19.38 -12.26
C SER A 78 2.93 20.22 -11.70
N GLY A 79 1.72 20.07 -12.24
CA GLY A 79 0.51 20.65 -11.66
C GLY A 79 0.12 20.03 -10.30
N LEU A 80 0.45 18.76 -10.06
CA LEU A 80 0.19 18.04 -8.81
C LEU A 80 1.26 18.29 -7.73
N ASP A 81 2.46 18.73 -8.08
CA ASP A 81 3.52 18.99 -7.11
C ASP A 81 3.20 20.19 -6.18
N ASN A 82 2.55 21.23 -6.70
CA ASN A 82 2.14 22.42 -5.94
C ASN A 82 1.15 22.14 -4.78
N PRO A 83 0.06 21.38 -4.97
CA PRO A 83 -0.84 21.03 -3.87
C PRO A 83 -0.20 20.06 -2.86
N LEU A 84 0.71 19.18 -3.31
CA LEU A 84 1.41 18.25 -2.42
C LEU A 84 2.41 18.97 -1.52
N GLU A 85 3.17 19.93 -2.04
CA GLU A 85 4.08 20.79 -1.27
C GLU A 85 3.31 21.65 -0.26
N THR A 86 2.14 22.16 -0.64
CA THR A 86 1.28 22.94 0.26
C THR A 86 0.76 22.08 1.42
N ALA A 87 0.27 20.87 1.12
CA ALA A 87 -0.18 19.91 2.12
C ALA A 87 0.95 19.48 3.06
N ARG A 88 2.18 19.27 2.53
CA ARG A 88 3.37 18.98 3.36
C ARG A 88 3.67 20.12 4.33
N LYS A 89 3.67 21.37 3.87
CA LYS A 89 3.92 22.55 4.72
C LYS A 89 2.86 22.73 5.81
N GLU A 90 1.59 22.46 5.52
CA GLU A 90 0.50 22.56 6.49
C GLU A 90 0.57 21.48 7.58
N ILE A 91 0.98 20.26 7.22
CA ILE A 91 1.24 19.18 8.18
C ILE A 91 2.44 19.52 9.07
N GLU A 92 3.53 20.03 8.50
CA GLU A 92 4.75 20.36 9.25
C GLU A 92 4.51 21.52 10.23
N THR A 93 3.82 22.57 9.80
CA THR A 93 3.44 23.70 10.67
C THR A 93 2.50 23.28 11.81
N THR A 94 1.56 22.37 11.54
CA THR A 94 0.65 21.83 12.57
C THR A 94 1.40 20.97 13.59
N PHE A 95 2.38 20.17 13.14
CA PHE A 95 3.22 19.34 14.01
C PHE A 95 4.17 20.19 14.88
N GLU A 96 4.76 21.25 14.31
CA GLU A 96 5.60 22.20 15.05
C GLU A 96 4.79 23.04 16.05
N GLN A 97 3.55 23.40 15.71
CA GLN A 97 2.64 24.10 16.63
C GLN A 97 2.14 23.18 17.76
N GLY A 98 1.78 21.94 17.46
CA GLY A 98 1.37 20.95 18.47
C GLY A 98 2.49 20.61 19.47
N THR A 99 3.75 20.64 19.02
CA THR A 99 4.92 20.44 19.89
C THR A 99 5.23 21.67 20.76
N ARG A 100 4.71 22.85 20.41
CA ARG A 100 4.93 24.10 21.15
C ARG A 100 3.93 24.34 22.28
N GLU A 101 2.78 23.66 22.28
CA GLU A 101 1.76 23.78 23.33
C GLU A 101 1.85 22.70 24.42
N GLU A 102 2.77 21.73 24.35
CA GLU A 102 3.09 20.81 25.46
C GLU A 102 4.14 21.42 26.43
N GLY A 103 3.99 22.71 26.74
CA GLY A 103 4.91 23.46 27.62
C GLY A 103 4.22 24.35 28.65
N ALA A 104 2.89 24.36 28.72
CA ALA A 104 2.16 25.25 29.62
C ALA A 104 0.91 24.58 30.22
N ILE A 105 1.09 23.54 31.04
CA ILE A 105 0.13 23.21 32.09
C ILE A 105 0.72 23.70 33.41
N ALA A 106 0.48 24.98 33.71
CA ALA A 106 0.63 25.51 35.05
C ALA A 106 -0.44 24.88 35.94
N ALA A 107 0.01 24.27 37.04
CA ALA A 107 -0.84 23.68 38.07
C ALA A 107 -1.78 24.72 38.71
N PRO A 108 -2.99 24.30 39.10
CA PRO A 108 -3.55 24.69 40.38
C PRO A 108 -3.59 23.45 41.28
N GLU A 109 -2.78 23.51 42.34
CA GLU A 109 -2.94 22.62 43.49
C GLU A 109 -4.28 22.91 44.15
N SER A 110 -5.08 21.88 44.41
CA SER A 110 -6.13 21.90 45.44
C SER A 110 -6.49 20.48 45.88
N GLY A 111 -6.08 20.15 47.10
CA GLY A 111 -6.94 19.48 48.06
C GLY A 111 -6.97 17.96 48.06
N THR A 112 -6.15 17.39 48.95
CA THR A 112 -6.37 16.14 49.69
C THR A 112 -7.82 15.63 49.72
N ALA A 113 -8.05 14.40 49.26
CA ALA A 113 -8.91 13.43 49.93
C ALA A 113 -8.66 12.00 49.42
N ASN A 114 -8.42 11.09 50.36
CA ASN A 114 -8.12 9.66 50.23
C ASN A 114 -9.14 8.85 49.38
N PRO A 115 -8.74 7.65 48.90
CA PRO A 115 -9.60 6.73 48.17
C PRO A 115 -10.49 5.91 49.14
N PRO A 116 -11.72 5.51 48.75
CA PRO A 116 -12.38 4.37 49.34
C PRO A 116 -12.22 3.08 48.49
N PRO A 117 -12.32 1.90 49.12
CA PRO A 117 -11.74 0.62 48.67
C PRO A 117 -12.60 -0.15 47.63
N PRO A 118 -12.07 -1.22 47.01
CA PRO A 118 -12.76 -1.97 45.96
C PRO A 118 -13.90 -2.81 46.56
N GLU A 119 -15.15 -2.44 46.24
CA GLU A 119 -16.30 -3.31 46.53
C GLU A 119 -16.32 -4.48 45.54
N SER A 120 -15.87 -5.62 46.05
CA SER A 120 -16.08 -6.95 45.52
C SER A 120 -17.58 -7.27 45.44
N VAL A 121 -18.13 -7.32 44.23
CA VAL A 121 -19.31 -8.14 43.95
C VAL A 121 -18.86 -9.46 43.33
N PRO A 122 -19.17 -10.61 43.96
CA PRO A 122 -18.71 -11.92 43.51
C PRO A 122 -19.19 -12.24 42.10
N VAL A 123 -18.27 -12.77 41.29
CA VAL A 123 -18.61 -13.57 40.12
C VAL A 123 -19.34 -14.81 40.64
N GLU A 124 -20.67 -14.78 40.59
CA GLU A 124 -21.48 -15.97 40.78
C GLU A 124 -21.26 -16.87 39.56
N LEU A 125 -20.31 -17.79 39.72
CA LEU A 125 -20.20 -18.97 38.88
C LEU A 125 -21.55 -19.69 38.93
N VAL A 126 -22.27 -19.71 37.82
CA VAL A 126 -23.23 -20.78 37.53
C VAL A 126 -22.51 -21.78 36.62
N PRO A 127 -22.00 -22.90 37.16
CA PRO A 127 -21.61 -24.03 36.33
C PRO A 127 -22.91 -24.70 35.85
N ALA A 128 -23.32 -24.43 34.62
CA ALA A 128 -24.20 -25.33 33.89
C ALA A 128 -23.32 -26.20 32.99
N GLU A 129 -22.92 -27.33 33.58
CA GLU A 129 -22.42 -28.53 32.91
C GLU A 129 -23.40 -29.03 31.81
N PRO A 130 -22.99 -29.95 30.92
CA PRO A 130 -23.08 -29.82 29.48
C PRO A 130 -24.21 -30.68 28.89
N ALA A 131 -24.98 -30.13 27.95
CA ALA A 131 -25.87 -30.95 27.12
C ALA A 131 -25.39 -30.92 25.66
N SER A 132 -24.50 -31.85 25.34
CA SER A 132 -24.31 -32.34 23.97
C SER A 132 -25.15 -33.63 23.80
N PRO A 133 -25.32 -34.18 22.59
CA PRO A 133 -26.28 -33.79 21.57
C PRO A 133 -27.31 -34.91 21.32
N ALA A 134 -28.55 -34.59 20.95
CA ALA A 134 -29.52 -35.60 20.52
C ALA A 134 -29.56 -35.72 18.98
N PRO A 135 -29.34 -36.93 18.42
CA PRO A 135 -29.37 -37.19 16.98
C PRO A 135 -30.76 -37.62 16.53
N GLN A 136 -31.33 -36.99 15.50
CA GLN A 136 -32.46 -37.51 14.72
C GLN A 136 -32.27 -37.01 13.28
N SER A 137 -31.72 -37.78 12.35
CA SER A 137 -32.38 -38.80 11.50
C SER A 137 -33.68 -38.32 10.84
N GLU A 138 -33.62 -37.88 9.57
CA GLU A 138 -34.49 -38.38 8.49
C GLU A 138 -34.01 -37.88 7.10
N PRO A 139 -33.65 -38.77 6.17
CA PRO A 139 -33.45 -38.41 4.77
C PRO A 139 -34.72 -38.70 3.97
N LYS A 140 -35.39 -37.67 3.44
CA LYS A 140 -36.41 -37.85 2.39
C LYS A 140 -35.80 -37.64 1.01
N ARG A 141 -35.61 -38.78 0.35
CA ARG A 141 -35.29 -38.95 -1.07
C ARG A 141 -36.60 -38.98 -1.87
N ALA A 142 -36.46 -38.71 -3.17
CA ALA A 142 -37.44 -38.74 -4.27
C ALA A 142 -38.20 -37.41 -4.42
N GLY A 143 -38.08 -36.66 -5.52
CA GLY A 143 -37.76 -37.03 -6.89
C GLY A 143 -39.01 -36.72 -7.71
N ASP A 144 -38.94 -35.76 -8.62
CA ASP A 144 -39.71 -35.85 -9.84
C ASP A 144 -39.07 -35.03 -10.95
N THR A 145 -39.03 -35.63 -12.12
CA THR A 145 -38.42 -35.17 -13.36
C THR A 145 -39.36 -35.67 -14.44
N VAL A 146 -40.21 -34.80 -14.98
CA VAL A 146 -40.75 -34.87 -16.35
C VAL A 146 -41.04 -33.44 -16.80
#